data_AF-A0A1H3N8M1-F1
#
_entry.id   AF-A0A1H3N8M1-F1
#
_cell.length_a   1.000
_cell.length_b   1.000
_cell.length_c   1.000
_cell.angle_alpha   90.00
_cell.angle_beta   90.00
_cell.angle_gamma   90.00
#
_symmetry.space_group_name_H-M   'P 1'
#
loop_
_entity.id
_entity.type
_entity.pdbx_description
1 polymer ?
#
loop_
_entity_poly.entity_id
_entity_poly.type
_entity_poly.pdbx_seq_one_letter_code
_entity_poly.pdbx_strand_id
1 'polypeptide(L)'
;MKDPWNPTTKEIIEWAYTEDAIFPEQDWDLSVCNITNVAEMILNIASDTNCPNQVFFLYCLYLLVGDAIRTSGNTYNIESLQNILQSAANSTNTDILRWVERSQTLLSKPETFCYDLWCDGGFVYKIDKMNEKRRTHL
;
A
#
# COMPACT_ATOMS: atom_id res chain seq x y z
N MET A 1 -15.03 -14.15 2.68
CA MET A 1 -14.06 -14.49 1.62
C MET A 1 -14.09 -15.99 1.37
N LYS A 2 -14.10 -16.44 0.11
CA LYS A 2 -14.15 -17.86 -0.27
C LYS A 2 -12.75 -18.47 -0.46
N ASP A 3 -11.85 -17.72 -1.08
CA ASP A 3 -10.45 -18.11 -1.30
C ASP A 3 -9.52 -16.93 -0.97
N PRO A 4 -8.89 -16.92 0.22
CA PRO A 4 -7.96 -15.86 0.62
C PRO A 4 -6.71 -15.75 -0.25
N TRP A 5 -6.28 -16.84 -0.89
CA TRP A 5 -5.05 -16.87 -1.70
C TRP A 5 -5.25 -16.37 -3.12
N ASN A 6 -6.50 -16.39 -3.60
CA ASN A 6 -6.91 -15.86 -4.90
C ASN A 6 -8.27 -15.13 -4.78
N PRO A 7 -8.35 -14.04 -4.01
CA PRO A 7 -9.61 -13.37 -3.75
C PRO A 7 -10.06 -12.58 -4.98
N THR A 8 -11.36 -12.52 -5.20
CA THR A 8 -11.92 -11.64 -6.24
C THR A 8 -11.89 -10.18 -5.78
N THR A 9 -11.87 -9.25 -6.73
CA THR A 9 -12.06 -7.80 -6.49
C THR A 9 -13.28 -7.54 -5.58
N LYS A 10 -14.38 -8.27 -5.80
CA LYS A 10 -15.59 -8.17 -4.99
C LYS A 10 -15.34 -8.56 -3.53
N GLU A 11 -14.67 -9.67 -3.28
CA GLU A 11 -14.38 -10.14 -1.92
C GLU A 11 -13.43 -9.20 -1.18
N ILE A 12 -12.48 -8.59 -1.90
CA ILE A 12 -11.59 -7.57 -1.33
C ILE A 12 -12.39 -6.34 -0.91
N ILE A 13 -13.26 -5.84 -1.78
CA ILE A 13 -14.11 -4.68 -1.47
C ILE A 13 -15.03 -5.01 -0.29
N GLU A 14 -15.69 -6.16 -0.30
CA GLU A 14 -16.54 -6.59 0.83
C GLU A 14 -15.77 -6.64 2.15
N TRP A 15 -14.54 -7.17 2.14
CA TRP A 15 -13.68 -7.17 3.32
C TRP A 15 -13.28 -5.76 3.72
N ALA A 16 -12.90 -4.91 2.76
CA ALA A 16 -12.44 -3.54 3.01
C ALA A 16 -13.45 -2.72 3.82
N TYR A 17 -14.73 -2.88 3.52
CA TYR A 17 -15.84 -2.15 4.16
C TYR A 17 -16.51 -2.91 5.31
N THR A 18 -15.94 -4.04 5.74
CA THR A 18 -16.39 -4.73 6.95
C THR A 18 -15.68 -4.12 8.17
N GLU A 19 -16.46 -3.56 9.10
CA GLU A 19 -15.94 -3.11 10.40
C GLU A 19 -15.38 -4.30 11.20
N ASP A 20 -14.28 -4.08 11.92
CA ASP A 20 -13.59 -5.09 12.73
C ASP A 20 -13.26 -6.40 11.97
N ALA A 21 -13.04 -6.30 10.66
CA ALA A 21 -12.71 -7.44 9.82
C ALA A 21 -11.41 -8.11 10.30
N ILE A 22 -11.46 -9.44 10.44
CA ILE A 22 -10.28 -10.24 10.74
C ILE A 22 -9.55 -10.50 9.42
N PHE A 23 -8.21 -10.47 9.46
CA PHE A 23 -7.38 -10.87 8.33
C PHE A 23 -7.78 -12.27 7.83
N PRO A 24 -8.06 -12.43 6.52
CA PRO A 24 -8.51 -13.71 5.99
C PRO A 24 -7.46 -14.83 6.09
N GLU A 25 -6.17 -14.48 6.03
CA GLU A 25 -5.04 -15.42 6.09
C GLU A 25 -3.72 -14.67 6.40
N GLN A 26 -2.66 -15.40 6.75
CA GLN A 26 -1.29 -14.91 6.73
C GLN A 26 -0.89 -14.44 5.31
N ASP A 27 -0.08 -13.38 5.23
CA ASP A 27 0.44 -12.82 3.97
C ASP A 27 -0.67 -12.43 2.96
N TRP A 28 -1.87 -12.12 3.45
CA TRP A 28 -3.01 -11.77 2.61
C TRP A 28 -2.77 -10.51 1.76
N ASP A 29 -1.91 -9.61 2.22
CA ASP A 29 -1.38 -8.48 1.45
C ASP A 29 -0.69 -8.91 0.15
N LEU A 30 0.04 -10.03 0.15
CA LEU A 30 0.64 -10.60 -1.06
C LEU A 30 -0.44 -11.08 -2.02
N SER A 31 -1.47 -11.77 -1.52
CA SER A 31 -2.60 -12.22 -2.34
C SER A 31 -3.37 -11.06 -2.96
N VAL A 32 -3.58 -9.98 -2.22
CA VAL A 32 -4.21 -8.76 -2.72
C VAL A 32 -3.33 -8.11 -3.81
N CYS A 33 -2.02 -7.96 -3.58
CA CYS A 33 -1.11 -7.32 -4.53
C CYS A 33 -0.88 -8.12 -5.81
N ASN A 34 -1.07 -9.44 -5.79
CA ASN A 34 -0.87 -10.33 -6.94
C ASN A 34 -2.06 -10.37 -7.92
N ILE A 35 -3.18 -9.71 -7.61
CA ILE A 35 -4.32 -9.66 -8.52
C ILE A 35 -4.00 -8.80 -9.73
N THR A 36 -4.34 -9.30 -10.91
CA THR A 36 -4.17 -8.58 -12.17
C THR A 36 -4.89 -7.23 -12.13
N ASN A 37 -4.18 -6.15 -12.47
CA ASN A 37 -4.72 -4.78 -12.54
C ASN A 37 -5.33 -4.26 -11.22
N VAL A 38 -4.88 -4.77 -10.08
CA VAL A 38 -5.45 -4.44 -8.75
C VAL A 38 -5.12 -3.03 -8.25
N ALA A 39 -4.05 -2.42 -8.78
CA ALA A 39 -3.48 -1.20 -8.22
C ALA A 39 -4.48 -0.03 -8.14
N GLU A 40 -5.31 0.17 -9.17
CA GLU A 40 -6.34 1.22 -9.19
C GLU A 40 -7.43 0.97 -8.12
N MET A 41 -7.84 -0.28 -7.92
CA MET A 41 -8.76 -0.63 -6.84
C MET A 41 -8.12 -0.33 -5.49
N ILE A 42 -6.87 -0.73 -5.26
CA ILE A 42 -6.17 -0.48 -3.99
C ILE A 42 -6.07 1.02 -3.75
N LEU A 43 -5.71 1.82 -4.76
CA LEU A 43 -5.65 3.28 -4.65
C LEU A 43 -7.01 3.88 -4.27
N ASN A 44 -8.09 3.45 -4.93
CA ASN A 44 -9.42 3.95 -4.64
C ASN A 44 -9.86 3.64 -3.20
N ILE A 45 -9.61 2.41 -2.73
CA ILE A 45 -9.96 2.01 -1.35
C ILE A 45 -9.07 2.73 -0.33
N ALA A 46 -7.76 2.83 -0.57
CA ALA A 46 -6.84 3.54 0.31
C ALA A 46 -7.12 5.05 0.39
N SER A 47 -7.77 5.61 -0.63
CA SER A 47 -8.13 7.04 -0.67
C SER A 47 -9.44 7.35 0.06
N ASP A 48 -10.31 6.36 0.27
CA ASP A 48 -11.62 6.55 0.90
C ASP A 48 -11.51 6.55 2.43
N THR A 49 -11.65 7.74 3.02
CA THR A 49 -11.59 7.93 4.47
C THR A 49 -12.74 7.28 5.24
N ASN A 50 -13.80 6.83 4.56
CA ASN A 50 -14.90 6.09 5.18
C ASN A 50 -14.66 4.57 5.18
N CYS A 51 -13.65 4.08 4.48
CA CYS A 51 -13.30 2.66 4.47
C CYS A 51 -12.63 2.29 5.81
N PRO A 52 -13.23 1.40 6.64
CA PRO A 52 -12.68 1.01 7.94
C PRO A 52 -11.26 0.45 7.84
N ASN A 53 -10.97 -0.27 6.75
CA ASN A 53 -9.68 -0.91 6.53
C ASN A 53 -8.78 -0.17 5.53
N GLN A 54 -9.01 1.13 5.27
CA GLN A 54 -8.21 1.91 4.29
C GLN A 54 -6.69 1.81 4.51
N VAL A 55 -6.27 1.72 5.78
CA VAL A 55 -4.86 1.67 6.19
C VAL A 55 -4.15 0.43 5.64
N PHE A 56 -4.85 -0.71 5.58
CA PHE A 56 -4.33 -1.93 4.95
C PHE A 56 -4.04 -1.71 3.47
N PHE A 57 -4.94 -1.04 2.75
CA PHE A 57 -4.75 -0.76 1.32
C PHE A 57 -3.65 0.27 1.07
N LEU A 58 -3.49 1.25 1.96
CA LEU A 58 -2.34 2.16 1.92
C LEU A 58 -1.03 1.37 2.07
N TYR A 59 -0.98 0.39 2.97
CA TYR A 59 0.16 -0.52 3.11
C TYR A 59 0.41 -1.31 1.81
N CYS A 60 -0.63 -1.88 1.20
CA CYS A 60 -0.50 -2.56 -0.09
C CYS A 60 0.05 -1.65 -1.21
N LEU A 61 -0.27 -0.36 -1.22
CA LEU A 61 0.34 0.59 -2.17
C LEU A 61 1.85 0.75 -1.97
N TYR A 62 2.32 0.80 -0.71
CA TYR A 62 3.77 0.81 -0.42
C TYR A 62 4.43 -0.50 -0.82
N LEU A 63 3.78 -1.63 -0.49
CA LEU A 63 4.27 -2.95 -0.85
C LEU A 63 4.43 -3.10 -2.36
N LEU A 64 3.43 -2.69 -3.16
CA LEU A 64 3.50 -2.72 -4.62
C LEU A 64 4.71 -1.95 -5.18
N VAL A 65 4.96 -0.74 -4.67
CA VAL A 65 6.12 0.07 -5.10
C VAL A 65 7.43 -0.61 -4.70
N GLY A 66 7.54 -1.03 -3.43
CA GLY A 66 8.75 -1.66 -2.92
C GLY A 66 9.09 -2.96 -3.66
N ASP A 67 8.06 -3.75 -3.94
CA ASP A 67 8.18 -5.02 -4.64
C ASP A 67 8.55 -4.83 -6.12
N ALA A 68 7.95 -3.85 -6.79
CA ALA A 68 8.33 -3.46 -8.15
C ALA A 68 9.79 -3.03 -8.21
N ILE A 69 10.25 -2.17 -7.30
CA ILE A 69 11.62 -1.64 -7.31
C ILE A 69 12.64 -2.72 -7.00
N ARG A 70 12.45 -3.50 -5.93
CA ARG A 70 13.42 -4.54 -5.51
C ARG A 70 13.57 -5.65 -6.57
N THR A 71 12.55 -5.85 -7.39
CA THR A 71 12.53 -6.87 -8.45
C THR A 71 12.80 -6.29 -9.84
N SER A 72 13.17 -5.01 -9.95
CA SER A 72 13.40 -4.32 -11.23
C SER A 72 12.21 -4.41 -12.19
N GLY A 73 11.00 -4.34 -11.65
CA GLY A 73 9.74 -4.34 -12.40
C GLY A 73 9.17 -5.71 -12.75
N ASN A 74 9.73 -6.81 -12.21
CA ASN A 74 9.30 -8.17 -12.53
C ASN A 74 7.95 -8.54 -11.92
N THR A 75 7.60 -7.99 -10.75
CA THR A 75 6.32 -8.28 -10.09
C THR A 75 5.24 -7.26 -10.44
N TYR A 76 5.63 -6.01 -10.66
CA TYR A 76 4.74 -4.97 -11.16
C TYR A 76 5.51 -4.03 -12.08
N ASN A 77 4.94 -3.76 -13.25
CA ASN A 77 5.60 -2.98 -14.28
C ASN A 77 5.80 -1.51 -13.85
N ILE A 78 6.99 -0.96 -14.09
CA ILE A 78 7.38 0.39 -13.66
C ILE A 78 6.57 1.49 -14.37
N GLU A 79 6.20 1.30 -15.65
CA GLU A 79 5.35 2.25 -16.38
C GLU A 79 3.93 2.27 -15.81
N SER A 80 3.35 1.10 -15.52
CA SER A 80 2.07 1.01 -14.81
C SER A 80 2.13 1.69 -13.44
N LEU A 81 3.26 1.57 -12.73
CA LEU A 81 3.47 2.25 -11.46
C LEU A 81 3.51 3.77 -11.63
N GLN A 82 4.20 4.28 -12.65
CA GLN A 82 4.22 5.71 -12.95
C GLN A 82 2.83 6.24 -13.30
N ASN A 83 2.03 5.46 -14.04
CA ASN A 83 0.66 5.85 -14.39
C ASN A 83 -0.23 5.99 -13.15
N ILE A 84 -0.15 5.08 -12.19
CA ILE A 84 -0.94 5.18 -10.96
C ILE A 84 -0.45 6.29 -10.03
N LEU A 85 0.85 6.56 -9.98
CA LEU A 85 1.37 7.72 -9.26
C LEU A 85 0.88 9.03 -9.87
N GLN A 86 0.78 9.10 -11.19
CA GLN A 86 0.28 10.27 -11.90
C GLN A 86 -1.22 10.49 -11.65
N SER A 87 -2.03 9.44 -11.59
CA SER A 87 -3.47 9.56 -11.27
C SER A 87 -3.69 10.00 -9.81
N ALA A 88 -2.81 9.60 -8.89
CA ALA A 88 -2.88 9.95 -7.48
C ALA A 88 -2.26 11.32 -7.13
N ALA A 89 -1.55 11.97 -8.05
CA ALA A 89 -0.76 13.18 -7.78
C ALA A 89 -1.58 14.39 -7.29
N ASN A 90 -2.88 14.42 -7.62
CA ASN A 90 -3.82 15.48 -7.20
C ASN A 90 -4.79 15.01 -6.10
N SER A 91 -4.48 13.91 -5.41
CA SER A 91 -5.33 13.41 -4.33
C SER A 91 -5.46 14.45 -3.21
N THR A 92 -6.65 14.58 -2.64
CA THR A 92 -6.86 15.39 -1.42
C THR A 92 -6.53 14.61 -0.15
N ASN A 93 -6.28 13.30 -0.26
CA ASN A 93 -5.87 12.46 0.86
C ASN A 93 -4.36 12.63 1.10
N THR A 94 -3.99 13.15 2.26
CA THR A 94 -2.60 13.46 2.61
C THR A 94 -1.68 12.25 2.66
N ASP A 95 -2.20 11.07 3.02
CA ASP A 95 -1.40 9.85 3.08
C ASP A 95 -1.11 9.31 1.68
N ILE A 96 -2.06 9.47 0.75
CA ILE A 96 -1.86 9.18 -0.67
C ILE A 96 -0.83 10.12 -1.28
N LEU A 97 -0.90 11.43 -1.01
CA LEU A 97 0.13 12.37 -1.49
C LEU A 97 1.52 12.03 -0.96
N ARG A 98 1.62 11.65 0.32
CA ARG A 98 2.89 11.22 0.92
C ARG A 98 3.40 9.92 0.29
N TRP A 99 2.52 8.98 0.00
CA TRP A 99 2.86 7.77 -0.74
C TRP A 99 3.38 8.10 -2.14
N VAL A 100 2.74 9.03 -2.87
CA VAL A 100 3.21 9.49 -4.18
C VAL A 100 4.62 10.08 -4.11
N GLU A 101 4.85 11.03 -3.20
CA GLU A 101 6.16 11.70 -3.03
C GLU A 101 7.28 10.71 -2.72
N ARG A 102 7.03 9.79 -1.77
CA ARG A 102 7.99 8.75 -1.40
C ARG A 102 8.27 7.81 -2.57
N SER A 103 7.25 7.43 -3.33
CA SER A 103 7.37 6.50 -4.44
C SER A 103 8.13 7.11 -5.60
N GLN A 104 7.88 8.38 -5.93
CA GLN A 104 8.66 9.14 -6.90
C GLN A 104 10.13 9.26 -6.46
N THR A 105 10.37 9.53 -5.18
CA THR A 105 11.73 9.57 -4.63
C THR A 105 12.43 8.23 -4.80
N LEU A 106 11.80 7.11 -4.44
CA LEU A 106 12.38 5.78 -4.58
C LEU A 106 12.63 5.41 -6.05
N LEU A 107 11.69 5.72 -6.95
CA LEU A 107 11.87 5.53 -8.39
C LEU A 107 13.11 6.27 -8.92
N SER A 108 13.37 7.49 -8.42
CA SER A 108 14.53 8.29 -8.81
C SER A 108 15.84 7.85 -8.16
N LYS A 109 15.77 7.16 -7.01
CA LYS A 109 16.91 6.73 -6.20
C LYS A 109 16.69 5.30 -5.65
N PRO A 110 16.66 4.27 -6.50
CA PRO A 110 16.37 2.90 -6.07
C PRO A 110 17.33 2.37 -4.99
N GLU A 111 18.55 2.89 -4.92
CA GLU A 111 19.55 2.58 -3.90
C GLU A 111 19.13 2.96 -2.47
N THR A 112 18.09 3.80 -2.32
CA THR A 112 17.51 4.17 -1.02
C THR A 112 16.45 3.17 -0.52
N PHE A 113 16.22 2.08 -1.27
CA PHE A 113 15.28 1.04 -0.88
C PHE A 113 15.57 0.48 0.51
N CYS A 114 14.50 0.32 1.30
CA CYS A 114 14.55 -0.23 2.65
C CYS A 114 13.36 -1.18 2.85
N TYR A 115 13.63 -2.48 2.96
CA TYR A 115 12.59 -3.50 3.05
C TYR A 115 11.61 -3.22 4.20
N ASP A 116 12.12 -2.88 5.38
CA ASP A 116 11.30 -2.63 6.57
C ASP A 116 10.29 -1.49 6.39
N LEU A 117 10.66 -0.46 5.60
CA LEU A 117 9.82 0.69 5.36
C LEU A 117 8.77 0.41 4.28
N TRP A 118 9.17 -0.22 3.19
CA TRP A 118 8.36 -0.40 1.98
C TRP A 118 7.52 -1.68 2.00
N CYS A 119 8.08 -2.79 2.49
CA CYS A 119 7.47 -4.12 2.41
C CYS A 119 7.00 -4.66 3.75
N ASP A 120 7.55 -4.21 4.89
CA ASP A 120 7.13 -4.67 6.24
C ASP A 120 6.32 -3.59 7.00
N GLY A 121 5.63 -2.74 6.23
CA GLY A 121 4.67 -1.77 6.73
C GLY A 121 5.26 -0.62 7.55
N GLY A 122 6.57 -0.37 7.47
CA GLY A 122 7.22 0.67 8.28
C GLY A 122 6.67 2.07 8.05
N PHE A 123 6.28 2.41 6.82
CA PHE A 123 5.65 3.70 6.51
C PHE A 123 4.23 3.89 7.01
N VAL A 124 3.54 2.80 7.36
CA VAL A 124 2.12 2.81 7.73
C VAL A 124 1.94 2.51 9.22
N TYR A 125 2.55 1.42 9.72
CA TYR A 125 2.32 0.94 11.08
C TYR A 125 3.42 1.31 12.08
N LYS A 126 4.64 1.65 11.62
CA LYS A 126 5.80 1.85 12.52
C LYS A 126 6.16 3.32 12.76
N ILE A 127 5.69 4.26 11.93
CA ILE A 127 5.99 5.69 12.10
C ILE A 127 5.41 6.27 13.40
N ASP A 128 4.27 5.76 13.87
CA ASP A 128 3.68 6.23 15.13
C ASP A 128 4.61 6.00 16.33
N LYS A 129 5.34 4.88 16.38
CA LYS A 129 6.27 4.59 17.48
C LYS A 129 7.53 5.46 17.48
N MET A 130 7.99 5.94 16.31
CA MET A 130 9.14 6.83 16.24
C MET A 130 8.79 8.27 16.67
N ASN A 131 7.57 8.73 16.37
CA ASN A 131 7.10 10.04 16.79
C ASN A 131 6.72 10.06 18.28
N GLU A 132 6.23 8.96 18.82
CA GLU A 132 5.93 8.81 20.25
C GLU A 132 7.21 8.82 21.10
N LYS A 133 8.27 8.10 20.68
CA LYS A 133 9.60 8.16 21.34
C LYS A 133 10.28 9.53 21.28
N ARG A 134 10.00 10.34 20.25
CA ARG A 134 10.54 11.71 20.15
C ARG A 134 9.78 12.72 21.02
N ARG A 135 8.54 12.41 21.42
CA ARG A 135 7.72 13.24 22.32
C ARG A 135 7.94 12.96 23.81
N THR A 136 8.42 11.78 24.17
CA THR A 136 8.72 11.40 25.58
C THR A 136 10.14 11.76 26.04
N HIS A 137 10.93 12.39 25.16
CA HIS A 137 12.29 12.88 25.46
C HIS A 137 12.41 14.42 25.34
N LEU A 138 11.30 15.14 25.42
CA LEU A 138 11.21 16.59 25.62
C LEU A 138 10.43 16.86 26.91
#